data_AF-A0A0J6FHM0-F1
#
_entry.id   AF-A0A0J6FHM0-F1
#
_cell.length_a   1.000
_cell.length_b   1.000
_cell.length_c   1.000
_cell.angle_alpha   90.00
_cell.angle_beta   90.00
_cell.angle_gamma   90.00
#
_symmetry.space_group_name_H-M   'P 1'
#
loop_
_entity.id
_entity.type
_entity.pdbx_description
1 polymer ?
#
loop_
_entity_poly.entity_id
_entity_poly.type
_entity_poly.pdbx_seq_one_letter_code
_entity_poly.pdbx_strand_id
1 'polypeptide(L)'
;MGTGKKEAARRERQGKTGDGMANVRVKGENFYRNAKKVKTLNMYKEGRAQRDAFGNVTKAASYQSREVPNARIEPNRKWFGNTRVISQEALNSFREAVAERASDPYQVLLKTNKLPMSLIRDGQAPNGLKQHEAKVAVEAAPFSDTFGPKAQRKRVKLSVGTLEELAGETEKMHDTYLERLEQAKLLSGTSGETGDNTEQDGELTAAREPVFSKGQSKRIWNELYKVIDSSDVVIHVLDARDPEGTRCRSIEKYIREEAPHKHLIFVLNKCDLVPTGVAVSLSLAFLCFSFPLPWSPNHWNQCHRMSRLLPVHSTALSMEVCLLQLWQIDSARRLGLFLRFEVRLAFVLKALSYRARCVLF
;
A
#
# COMPACT_ATOMS: atom_id res chain seq x y z
N MET A 1 -45.61 2.52 -41.95
CA MET A 1 -45.27 2.71 -40.51
C MET A 1 -44.55 1.48 -40.00
N GLY A 2 -43.38 1.63 -39.35
CA GLY A 2 -42.58 0.48 -38.88
C GLY A 2 -43.23 -0.25 -37.71
N THR A 3 -43.60 -1.52 -37.89
CA THR A 3 -44.14 -2.40 -36.84
C THR A 3 -43.03 -3.01 -35.97
N GLY A 4 -41.85 -3.27 -36.55
CA GLY A 4 -40.75 -3.96 -35.88
C GLY A 4 -39.88 -3.15 -34.90
N LYS A 5 -39.87 -1.81 -34.98
CA LYS A 5 -39.08 -0.92 -34.09
C LYS A 5 -39.93 -0.23 -33.02
N LYS A 6 -41.00 -0.88 -32.56
CA LYS A 6 -41.84 -0.41 -31.45
C LYS A 6 -41.43 -1.09 -30.15
N GLU A 7 -41.52 -0.36 -29.04
CA GLU A 7 -41.20 -0.91 -27.71
C GLU A 7 -42.13 -2.06 -27.32
N ALA A 8 -43.41 -2.03 -27.73
CA ALA A 8 -44.34 -3.14 -27.54
C ALA A 8 -43.86 -4.42 -28.25
N ALA A 9 -43.58 -4.34 -29.56
CA ALA A 9 -43.08 -5.46 -30.37
C ALA A 9 -41.69 -5.95 -29.93
N ARG A 10 -40.82 -5.05 -29.41
CA ARG A 10 -39.53 -5.44 -28.81
C ARG A 10 -39.74 -6.30 -27.57
N ARG A 11 -40.65 -5.91 -26.68
CA ARG A 11 -40.90 -6.63 -25.42
C ARG A 11 -41.51 -7.99 -25.66
N GLU A 12 -42.45 -8.08 -26.58
CA GLU A 12 -43.04 -9.34 -27.03
C GLU A 12 -41.97 -10.30 -27.56
N ARG A 13 -41.10 -9.83 -28.46
CA ARG A 13 -39.95 -10.63 -28.93
C ARG A 13 -38.96 -11.03 -27.84
N GLN A 14 -38.80 -10.20 -26.80
CA GLN A 14 -37.92 -10.50 -25.67
C GLN A 14 -38.59 -11.35 -24.58
N GLY A 15 -39.85 -11.75 -24.75
CA GLY A 15 -40.62 -12.47 -23.73
C GLY A 15 -40.88 -11.66 -22.45
N LYS A 16 -40.68 -10.33 -22.49
CA LYS A 16 -40.83 -9.41 -21.33
C LYS A 16 -42.23 -8.78 -21.28
N THR A 17 -43.23 -9.52 -21.71
CA THR A 17 -44.64 -9.10 -21.73
C THR A 17 -45.37 -9.41 -20.41
N GLY A 18 -44.81 -10.29 -19.57
CA GLY A 18 -45.53 -10.99 -18.51
C GLY A 18 -45.30 -10.56 -17.05
N ASP A 19 -44.93 -9.32 -16.73
CA ASP A 19 -44.79 -8.94 -15.31
C ASP A 19 -46.12 -8.68 -14.58
N GLY A 20 -47.28 -8.75 -15.25
CA GLY A 20 -48.62 -8.52 -14.68
C GLY A 20 -48.88 -7.10 -14.13
N MET A 21 -47.81 -6.33 -13.88
CA MET A 21 -47.80 -5.01 -13.29
C MET A 21 -47.33 -4.00 -14.34
N ALA A 22 -48.22 -3.62 -15.26
CA ALA A 22 -47.91 -2.70 -16.37
C ALA A 22 -47.41 -1.31 -15.90
N ASN A 23 -47.65 -0.96 -14.64
CA ASN A 23 -47.38 0.35 -14.03
C ASN A 23 -45.98 0.52 -13.42
N VAL A 24 -45.16 -0.53 -13.31
CA VAL A 24 -43.82 -0.46 -12.64
C VAL A 24 -42.70 -0.08 -13.62
N ARG A 25 -43.06 0.34 -14.84
CA ARG A 25 -42.08 0.64 -15.90
C ARG A 25 -41.40 1.98 -15.68
N VAL A 26 -40.07 1.99 -15.81
CA VAL A 26 -39.27 3.21 -15.67
C VAL A 26 -39.28 3.98 -16.98
N LYS A 27 -39.63 5.27 -16.91
CA LYS A 27 -39.61 6.17 -18.07
C LYS A 27 -38.20 6.23 -18.68
N GLY A 28 -38.10 6.03 -20.00
CA GLY A 28 -36.84 6.08 -20.73
C GLY A 28 -36.16 4.72 -20.94
N GLU A 29 -36.82 3.61 -20.60
CA GLU A 29 -36.39 2.28 -21.02
C GLU A 29 -36.52 2.13 -22.54
N ASN A 30 -35.45 1.66 -23.18
CA ASN A 30 -35.39 1.42 -24.61
C ASN A 30 -34.45 0.24 -24.93
N PHE A 31 -34.25 -0.06 -26.22
CA PHE A 31 -33.34 -1.13 -26.66
C PHE A 31 -31.91 -1.04 -26.06
N TYR A 32 -31.37 0.16 -25.82
CA TYR A 32 -29.99 0.36 -25.32
C TYR A 32 -29.90 0.49 -23.79
N ARG A 33 -31.02 0.79 -23.13
CA ARG A 33 -31.08 1.13 -21.71
C ARG A 33 -32.18 0.33 -21.02
N ASN A 34 -31.75 -0.67 -20.26
CA ASN A 34 -32.61 -1.40 -19.33
C ASN A 34 -32.99 -0.51 -18.13
N ALA A 35 -34.08 -0.84 -17.44
CA ALA A 35 -34.57 -0.10 -16.27
C ALA A 35 -33.48 0.20 -15.21
N LYS A 36 -32.61 -0.77 -14.89
CA LYS A 36 -31.47 -0.57 -13.96
C LYS A 36 -30.50 0.52 -14.46
N LYS A 37 -30.16 0.48 -15.76
CA LYS A 37 -29.26 1.45 -16.39
C LYS A 37 -29.89 2.84 -16.48
N VAL A 38 -31.20 2.92 -16.65
CA VAL A 38 -31.92 4.21 -16.60
C VAL A 38 -31.85 4.81 -15.20
N LYS A 39 -32.11 4.03 -14.15
CA LYS A 39 -32.00 4.49 -12.75
C LYS A 39 -30.59 4.98 -12.41
N THR A 40 -29.55 4.24 -12.81
CA THR A 40 -28.15 4.68 -12.55
C THR A 40 -27.77 5.94 -13.32
N LEU A 41 -28.27 6.12 -14.55
CA LEU A 41 -28.04 7.34 -15.31
C LEU A 41 -28.80 8.54 -14.74
N ASN A 42 -29.99 8.32 -14.20
CA ASN A 42 -30.77 9.37 -13.57
C ASN A 42 -30.12 9.86 -12.28
N MET A 43 -29.36 9.03 -11.56
CA MET A 43 -28.59 9.44 -10.38
C MET A 43 -27.68 10.66 -10.64
N TYR A 44 -27.08 10.80 -11.83
CA TYR A 44 -26.24 11.96 -12.18
C TYR A 44 -27.05 13.26 -12.41
N LYS A 45 -28.36 13.13 -12.62
CA LYS A 45 -29.30 14.25 -12.85
C LYS A 45 -30.11 14.57 -11.59
N GLU A 46 -30.37 13.56 -10.78
CA GLU A 46 -31.06 13.63 -9.50
C GLU A 46 -30.11 14.23 -8.43
N GLY A 47 -30.66 14.88 -7.40
CA GLY A 47 -29.88 15.61 -6.38
C GLY A 47 -30.30 17.07 -6.19
N ARG A 48 -31.32 17.53 -6.92
CA ARG A 48 -31.94 18.84 -6.71
C ARG A 48 -33.27 18.67 -5.99
N ALA A 49 -33.58 19.61 -5.10
CA ALA A 49 -34.89 19.69 -4.48
C ALA A 49 -35.93 20.19 -5.49
N GLN A 50 -37.14 19.60 -5.47
CA GLN A 50 -38.26 20.07 -6.27
C GLN A 50 -39.03 21.13 -5.48
N ARG A 51 -39.42 22.22 -6.16
CA ARG A 51 -40.13 23.35 -5.56
C ARG A 51 -41.43 23.62 -6.29
N ASP A 52 -42.41 24.18 -5.59
CA ASP A 52 -43.61 24.75 -6.19
C ASP A 52 -43.32 26.14 -6.80
N ALA A 53 -44.34 26.75 -7.42
CA ALA A 53 -44.22 28.10 -7.98
C ALA A 53 -43.99 29.19 -6.91
N PHE A 54 -44.40 28.93 -5.66
CA PHE A 54 -44.21 29.83 -4.52
C PHE A 54 -42.82 29.70 -3.88
N GLY A 55 -41.99 28.75 -4.34
CA GLY A 55 -40.64 28.52 -3.87
C GLY A 55 -40.52 27.54 -2.68
N ASN A 56 -41.63 26.96 -2.23
CA ASN A 56 -41.64 25.96 -1.17
C ASN A 56 -41.14 24.61 -1.69
N VAL A 57 -40.36 23.90 -0.88
CA VAL A 57 -39.80 22.59 -1.25
C VAL A 57 -40.87 21.51 -1.15
N THR A 58 -41.36 21.03 -2.29
CA THR A 58 -42.32 19.91 -2.38
C THR A 58 -41.62 18.56 -2.18
N LYS A 59 -40.38 18.43 -2.65
CA LYS A 59 -39.58 17.20 -2.49
C LYS A 59 -38.13 17.57 -2.18
N ALA A 60 -37.62 17.10 -1.05
CA ALA A 60 -36.23 17.26 -0.68
C ALA A 60 -35.29 16.58 -1.70
N ALA A 61 -34.05 17.06 -1.78
CA ALA A 61 -33.03 16.38 -2.57
C ALA A 61 -32.72 15.01 -1.98
N SER A 62 -32.12 14.12 -2.79
CA SER A 62 -31.70 12.79 -2.34
C SER A 62 -30.75 12.91 -1.14
N TYR A 63 -31.01 12.13 -0.10
CA TYR A 63 -30.26 12.11 1.17
C TYR A 63 -30.28 13.43 1.96
N GLN A 64 -31.23 14.33 1.70
CA GLN A 64 -31.41 15.60 2.42
C GLN A 64 -32.82 15.73 3.04
N SER A 65 -33.36 14.65 3.58
CA SER A 65 -34.62 14.68 4.33
C SER A 65 -34.46 15.50 5.61
N ARG A 66 -35.45 16.32 5.94
CA ARG A 66 -35.47 17.15 7.17
C ARG A 66 -36.11 16.44 8.37
N GLU A 67 -36.65 15.25 8.14
CA GLU A 67 -37.33 14.45 9.15
C GLU A 67 -36.30 13.86 10.12
N VAL A 68 -36.53 14.07 11.43
CA VAL A 68 -35.70 13.48 12.49
C VAL A 68 -36.18 12.04 12.74
N PRO A 69 -35.35 11.01 12.52
CA PRO A 69 -35.78 9.63 12.74
C PRO A 69 -35.91 9.32 14.23
N ASN A 70 -36.83 8.41 14.57
CA ASN A 70 -36.93 7.87 15.92
C ASN A 70 -35.83 6.83 16.17
N ALA A 71 -34.71 7.27 16.76
CA ALA A 71 -33.50 6.47 16.96
C ALA A 71 -33.51 5.66 18.28
N ARG A 72 -34.57 4.90 18.54
CA ARG A 72 -34.64 3.99 19.72
C ARG A 72 -34.06 2.62 19.38
N ILE A 73 -33.17 2.12 20.23
CA ILE A 73 -32.64 0.75 20.15
C ILE A 73 -33.50 -0.14 21.04
N GLU A 74 -34.09 -1.18 20.47
CA GLU A 74 -34.90 -2.13 21.22
C GLU A 74 -34.02 -3.00 22.14
N PRO A 75 -34.39 -3.17 23.43
CA PRO A 75 -33.66 -4.07 24.32
C PRO A 75 -33.81 -5.51 23.82
N ASN A 76 -32.69 -6.16 23.50
CA ASN A 76 -32.66 -7.54 23.02
C ASN A 76 -31.60 -8.35 23.75
N ARG A 77 -31.94 -9.56 24.23
CA ARG A 77 -30.99 -10.47 24.89
C ARG A 77 -29.82 -10.85 23.97
N LYS A 78 -30.03 -10.81 22.65
CA LYS A 78 -29.01 -11.11 21.63
C LYS A 78 -27.81 -10.17 21.67
N TRP A 79 -27.95 -8.95 22.19
CA TRP A 79 -26.83 -8.00 22.31
C TRP A 79 -25.73 -8.50 23.25
N PHE A 80 -26.10 -9.29 24.25
CA PHE A 80 -25.18 -9.75 25.31
C PHE A 80 -24.67 -11.17 25.08
N GLY A 81 -25.09 -11.83 23.99
CA GLY A 81 -24.55 -13.13 23.60
C GLY A 81 -23.24 -12.98 22.84
N ASN A 82 -22.35 -13.99 22.97
CA ASN A 82 -21.12 -14.05 22.19
C ASN A 82 -21.46 -14.17 20.69
N THR A 83 -21.07 -13.18 19.89
CA THR A 83 -21.42 -13.10 18.45
C THR A 83 -20.42 -13.81 17.55
N ARG A 84 -19.14 -13.88 17.95
CA ARG A 84 -18.07 -14.58 17.22
C ARG A 84 -17.15 -15.27 18.22
N VAL A 85 -17.18 -16.60 18.22
CA VAL A 85 -16.30 -17.46 19.03
C VAL A 85 -15.44 -18.29 18.08
N ILE A 86 -14.19 -18.53 18.46
CA ILE A 86 -13.25 -19.37 17.71
C ILE A 86 -12.60 -20.37 18.68
N SER A 87 -12.40 -21.61 18.25
CA SER A 87 -11.71 -22.62 19.04
C SER A 87 -10.19 -22.41 19.00
N GLN A 88 -9.49 -22.89 20.04
CA GLN A 88 -8.04 -22.77 20.12
C GLN A 88 -7.32 -23.56 19.02
N GLU A 89 -7.83 -24.75 18.68
CA GLU A 89 -7.29 -25.59 17.60
C GLU A 89 -7.41 -24.90 16.25
N ALA A 90 -8.57 -24.30 15.96
CA ALA A 90 -8.76 -23.52 14.75
C ALA A 90 -7.78 -22.33 14.72
N LEU A 91 -7.62 -21.58 15.82
CA LEU A 91 -6.66 -20.49 15.90
C LEU A 91 -5.22 -20.92 15.57
N ASN A 92 -4.77 -22.06 16.10
CA ASN A 92 -3.42 -22.56 15.87
C ASN A 92 -3.22 -22.96 14.40
N SER A 93 -4.17 -23.72 13.82
CA SER A 93 -4.14 -24.08 12.40
C SER A 93 -4.11 -22.85 11.47
N PHE A 94 -4.81 -21.78 11.85
CA PHE A 94 -4.78 -20.52 11.09
C PHE A 94 -3.46 -19.78 11.22
N ARG A 95 -2.81 -19.77 12.38
CA ARG A 95 -1.47 -19.17 12.54
C ARG A 95 -0.45 -19.83 11.62
N GLU A 96 -0.47 -21.15 11.56
CA GLU A 96 0.41 -21.93 10.67
C GLU A 96 0.14 -21.64 9.20
N ALA A 97 -1.12 -21.72 8.77
CA ALA A 97 -1.50 -21.47 7.37
C ALA A 97 -1.23 -20.03 6.91
N VAL A 98 -1.39 -19.04 7.81
CA VAL A 98 -1.08 -17.63 7.51
C VAL A 98 0.43 -17.42 7.47
N ALA A 99 1.21 -18.05 8.35
CA ALA A 99 2.67 -17.92 8.33
C ALA A 99 3.27 -18.49 7.03
N GLU A 100 2.78 -19.64 6.57
CA GLU A 100 3.22 -20.26 5.30
C GLU A 100 2.89 -19.39 4.08
N ARG A 101 1.69 -18.80 4.04
CA ARG A 101 1.23 -18.01 2.88
C ARG A 101 1.67 -16.56 2.91
N ALA A 102 1.97 -15.99 4.08
CA ALA A 102 2.47 -14.62 4.19
C ALA A 102 3.83 -14.46 3.49
N SER A 103 4.57 -15.56 3.30
CA SER A 103 5.86 -15.53 2.62
C SER A 103 5.84 -15.68 1.11
N ASP A 104 4.72 -16.06 0.50
CA ASP A 104 4.67 -16.18 -0.95
C ASP A 104 4.17 -14.87 -1.60
N PRO A 105 5.01 -14.11 -2.32
CA PRO A 105 4.60 -12.87 -2.98
C PRO A 105 3.74 -13.11 -4.24
N TYR A 106 3.74 -14.31 -4.81
CA TYR A 106 2.94 -14.62 -6.00
C TYR A 106 1.52 -15.04 -5.65
N GLN A 107 1.32 -15.55 -4.44
CA GLN A 107 0.00 -15.92 -3.96
C GLN A 107 -0.70 -14.72 -3.33
N VAL A 108 -1.88 -14.42 -3.87
CA VAL A 108 -2.65 -13.25 -3.46
C VAL A 108 -3.98 -13.69 -2.86
N LEU A 109 -4.26 -13.22 -1.65
CA LEU A 109 -5.53 -13.45 -0.98
C LEU A 109 -6.60 -12.48 -1.51
N LEU A 110 -7.46 -12.95 -2.43
CA LEU A 110 -8.54 -12.13 -3.01
C LEU A 110 -9.65 -11.79 -2.02
N LYS A 111 -9.90 -12.67 -1.04
CA LYS A 111 -10.93 -12.45 -0.03
C LYS A 111 -10.41 -12.86 1.33
N THR A 112 -10.24 -11.88 2.20
CA THR A 112 -9.89 -12.12 3.60
C THR A 112 -11.14 -12.48 4.38
N ASN A 113 -11.08 -13.57 5.13
CA ASN A 113 -12.10 -13.86 6.13
C ASN A 113 -11.98 -12.81 7.25
N LYS A 114 -13.13 -12.43 7.85
CA LYS A 114 -13.16 -11.48 8.97
C LYS A 114 -12.64 -12.17 10.24
N LEU A 115 -11.33 -12.38 10.31
CA LEU A 115 -10.64 -13.02 11.42
C LEU A 115 -10.08 -11.97 12.38
N PRO A 116 -9.94 -12.27 13.69
CA PRO A 116 -9.25 -11.42 14.63
C PRO A 116 -7.74 -11.48 14.38
N MET A 117 -7.25 -10.66 13.46
CA MET A 117 -5.82 -10.63 13.08
C MET A 117 -4.89 -10.22 14.23
N SER A 118 -5.40 -9.57 15.28
CA SER A 118 -4.63 -9.27 16.49
C SER A 118 -4.10 -10.54 17.16
N LEU A 119 -4.96 -11.54 17.37
CA LEU A 119 -4.60 -12.82 18.02
C LEU A 119 -3.57 -13.64 17.24
N ILE A 120 -3.39 -13.36 15.94
CA ILE A 120 -2.44 -14.08 15.09
C ILE A 120 -1.03 -13.45 15.20
N ARG A 121 -0.92 -12.16 15.50
CA ARG A 121 0.33 -11.38 15.49
C ARG A 121 0.95 -11.15 16.88
N ASP A 122 0.35 -11.67 17.95
CA ASP A 122 0.86 -11.51 19.31
C ASP A 122 2.25 -12.19 19.46
N GLY A 123 3.29 -11.41 19.77
CA GLY A 123 4.64 -11.89 20.11
C GLY A 123 5.78 -11.46 19.18
N GLN A 124 5.51 -10.86 18.03
CA GLN A 124 6.56 -10.50 17.04
C GLN A 124 6.93 -9.02 16.99
N ALA A 125 6.39 -8.17 17.87
CA ALA A 125 6.78 -6.77 17.90
C ALA A 125 8.14 -6.62 18.61
N PRO A 126 9.23 -6.25 17.92
CA PRO A 126 10.54 -6.04 18.56
C PRO A 126 10.50 -4.91 19.60
N ASN A 127 9.53 -4.00 19.47
CA ASN A 127 9.31 -2.90 20.40
C ASN A 127 8.54 -3.30 21.66
N GLY A 128 7.80 -4.41 21.64
CA GLY A 128 6.99 -4.85 22.79
C GLY A 128 7.85 -5.27 23.97
N LEU A 129 8.94 -6.01 23.71
CA LEU A 129 9.90 -6.39 24.74
C LEU A 129 10.60 -5.17 25.35
N LYS A 130 11.09 -4.25 24.51
CA LYS A 130 11.74 -3.01 24.98
C LYS A 130 10.79 -2.12 25.79
N GLN A 131 9.52 -2.03 25.37
CA GLN A 131 8.49 -1.29 26.12
C GLN A 131 8.16 -1.97 27.45
N HIS A 132 8.12 -3.30 27.49
CA HIS A 132 7.88 -4.05 28.72
C HIS A 132 9.05 -3.90 29.70
N GLU A 133 10.29 -4.06 29.24
CA GLU A 133 11.49 -3.86 30.06
C GLU A 133 11.57 -2.43 30.62
N ALA A 134 11.34 -1.42 29.77
CA ALA A 134 11.29 -0.02 30.21
C ALA A 134 10.17 0.23 31.22
N LYS A 135 8.98 -0.34 30.99
CA LYS A 135 7.86 -0.24 31.92
C LYS A 135 8.18 -0.88 33.27
N VAL A 136 8.74 -2.08 33.27
CA VAL A 136 9.18 -2.78 34.48
C VAL A 136 10.24 -1.96 35.22
N ALA A 137 11.18 -1.35 34.50
CA ALA A 137 12.21 -0.49 35.11
C ALA A 137 11.61 0.77 35.76
N VAL A 138 10.63 1.42 35.12
CA VAL A 138 9.95 2.63 35.64
C VAL A 138 9.04 2.28 36.83
N GLU A 139 8.33 1.15 36.79
CA GLU A 139 7.48 0.69 37.89
C GLU A 139 8.32 0.26 39.10
N ALA A 140 9.45 -0.40 38.87
CA ALA A 140 10.36 -0.82 39.94
C ALA A 140 11.14 0.36 40.56
N ALA A 141 11.41 1.40 39.78
CA ALA A 141 12.21 2.55 40.20
C ALA A 141 11.63 3.85 39.60
N PRO A 142 10.56 4.42 40.18
CA PRO A 142 9.94 5.62 39.66
C PRO A 142 10.88 6.84 39.78
N PHE A 143 10.68 7.82 38.90
CA PHE A 143 11.56 8.99 38.82
C PHE A 143 11.58 9.82 40.12
N SER A 144 10.44 9.93 40.81
CA SER A 144 10.30 10.63 42.09
C SER A 144 11.19 10.07 43.20
N ASP A 145 11.47 8.78 43.14
CA ASP A 145 12.16 8.04 44.20
C ASP A 145 13.64 7.83 43.84
N THR A 146 13.98 7.93 42.56
CA THR A 146 15.35 7.82 42.05
C THR A 146 16.08 9.16 42.01
N PHE A 147 15.40 10.27 41.68
CA PHE A 147 15.99 11.60 41.57
C PHE A 147 15.15 12.68 42.28
N GLY A 148 15.80 13.68 42.85
CA GLY A 148 15.16 14.85 43.48
C GLY A 148 15.21 14.83 45.02
N PRO A 149 14.53 15.79 45.67
CA PRO A 149 14.65 16.01 47.12
C PRO A 149 14.06 14.86 47.96
N LYS A 150 13.15 14.06 47.38
CA LYS A 150 12.55 12.87 48.02
C LYS A 150 13.22 11.55 47.61
N ALA A 151 14.38 11.61 46.94
CA ALA A 151 15.07 10.43 46.43
C ALA A 151 15.42 9.43 47.56
N GLN A 152 14.94 8.20 47.40
CA GLN A 152 15.17 7.09 48.32
C GLN A 152 16.38 6.23 47.90
N ARG A 153 16.81 6.32 46.63
CA ARG A 153 17.94 5.54 46.12
C ARG A 153 19.27 6.04 46.70
N LYS A 154 19.91 5.25 47.56
CA LYS A 154 21.24 5.54 48.13
C LYS A 154 22.41 4.87 47.41
N ARG A 155 22.19 3.74 46.72
CA ARG A 155 23.24 2.97 46.04
C ARG A 155 22.89 2.69 44.58
N VAL A 156 23.90 2.70 43.72
CA VAL A 156 23.77 2.36 42.29
C VAL A 156 23.83 0.84 42.12
N LYS A 157 22.96 0.29 41.27
CA LYS A 157 23.07 -1.09 40.78
C LYS A 157 24.06 -1.06 39.62
N LEU A 158 25.28 -1.53 39.85
CA LEU A 158 26.30 -1.69 38.81
C LEU A 158 26.22 -3.12 38.27
N SER A 159 26.54 -3.30 36.99
CA SER A 159 26.63 -4.62 36.35
C SER A 159 27.96 -5.33 36.65
N VAL A 160 28.95 -4.62 37.19
CA VAL A 160 30.31 -5.12 37.48
C VAL A 160 30.46 -5.52 38.95
N GLY A 161 31.26 -6.55 39.20
CA GLY A 161 31.52 -7.08 40.54
C GLY A 161 32.78 -6.54 41.21
N THR A 162 33.84 -6.27 40.44
CA THR A 162 35.15 -5.82 40.95
C THR A 162 35.58 -4.49 40.34
N LEU A 163 36.54 -3.83 41.00
CA LEU A 163 37.10 -2.57 40.51
C LEU A 163 37.91 -2.75 39.21
N GLU A 164 38.60 -3.88 39.07
CA GLU A 164 39.36 -4.25 37.86
C GLU A 164 38.44 -4.43 36.65
N GLU A 165 37.28 -5.06 36.84
CA GLU A 165 36.27 -5.22 35.79
C GLU A 165 35.68 -3.87 35.36
N LEU A 166 35.46 -2.96 36.31
CA LEU A 166 35.04 -1.59 36.00
C LEU A 166 36.08 -0.85 35.17
N ALA A 167 37.37 -0.96 35.52
CA ALA A 167 38.47 -0.34 34.77
C ALA A 167 38.55 -0.87 33.34
N GLY A 168 38.49 -2.19 33.16
CA GLY A 168 38.49 -2.80 31.82
C GLY A 168 37.27 -2.40 30.98
N GLU A 169 36.09 -2.26 31.57
CA GLU A 169 34.90 -1.79 30.84
C GLU A 169 34.99 -0.30 30.50
N THR A 170 35.61 0.53 31.35
CA THR A 170 35.84 1.94 31.04
C THR A 170 36.79 2.15 29.88
N GLU A 171 37.85 1.33 29.75
CA GLU A 171 38.76 1.37 28.60
C GLU A 171 38.01 1.03 27.30
N LYS A 172 37.23 -0.06 27.28
CA LYS A 172 36.39 -0.39 26.11
C LYS A 172 35.39 0.70 25.76
N MET A 173 34.73 1.29 26.78
CA MET A 173 33.81 2.41 26.54
C MET A 173 34.54 3.63 25.95
N HIS A 174 35.78 3.88 26.37
CA HIS A 174 36.60 4.94 25.81
C HIS A 174 36.99 4.64 24.36
N ASP A 175 37.44 3.42 24.06
CA ASP A 175 37.78 3.00 22.70
C ASP A 175 36.56 3.09 21.78
N THR A 176 35.41 2.57 22.19
CA THR A 176 34.16 2.70 21.40
C THR A 176 33.69 4.15 21.23
N TYR A 177 34.00 5.03 22.18
CA TYR A 177 33.73 6.46 22.04
C TYR A 177 34.64 7.10 20.98
N LEU A 178 35.94 6.79 21.02
CA LEU A 178 36.90 7.25 20.01
C LEU A 178 36.54 6.73 18.62
N GLU A 179 36.22 5.43 18.49
CA GLU A 179 35.75 4.83 17.24
C GLU A 179 34.50 5.51 16.69
N ARG A 180 33.50 5.84 17.53
CA ARG A 180 32.31 6.57 17.09
C ARG A 180 32.64 7.99 16.65
N LEU A 181 33.56 8.66 17.33
CA LEU A 181 34.00 10.01 16.98
C LEU A 181 34.70 10.00 15.62
N GLU A 182 35.62 9.05 15.43
CA GLU A 182 36.29 8.82 14.14
C GLU A 182 35.28 8.48 13.04
N GLN A 183 34.34 7.58 13.31
CA GLN A 183 33.30 7.21 12.36
C GLN A 183 32.41 8.40 11.98
N ALA A 184 32.00 9.22 12.95
CA ALA A 184 31.22 10.44 12.71
C ALA A 184 32.01 11.43 11.85
N LYS A 185 33.31 11.59 12.11
CA LYS A 185 34.21 12.41 11.32
C LYS A 185 34.30 11.91 9.87
N LEU A 186 34.47 10.61 9.65
CA LEU A 186 34.51 10.02 8.31
C LEU A 186 33.19 10.16 7.55
N LEU A 187 32.05 9.92 8.21
CA LEU A 187 30.71 10.04 7.62
C LEU A 187 30.32 11.47 7.25
N SER A 188 30.84 12.46 7.99
CA SER A 188 30.58 13.87 7.71
C SER A 188 31.15 14.35 6.36
N GLY A 189 32.03 13.55 5.73
CA GLY A 189 32.59 13.87 4.41
C GLY A 189 33.65 14.97 4.44
N THR A 190 33.94 15.54 5.61
CA THR A 190 35.02 16.52 5.83
C THR A 190 36.35 15.78 6.02
N SER A 191 36.81 15.11 4.96
CA SER A 191 38.14 14.49 4.94
C SER A 191 39.20 15.58 4.70
N GLY A 192 39.49 16.37 5.73
CA GLY A 192 40.47 17.44 5.71
C GLY A 192 40.20 18.45 6.83
N GLU A 193 40.99 18.35 7.89
CA GLU A 193 41.15 19.30 9.01
C GLU A 193 39.93 19.64 9.91
N THR A 194 40.19 19.52 11.21
CA THR A 194 39.50 20.10 12.38
C THR A 194 37.96 20.12 12.41
N GLY A 195 37.39 19.05 13.00
CA GLY A 195 36.00 18.96 13.45
C GLY A 195 35.64 19.84 14.67
N ASP A 196 36.29 21.00 14.81
CA ASP A 196 35.97 22.03 15.79
C ASP A 196 36.08 23.46 15.18
N ASN A 197 36.42 23.58 13.88
CA ASN A 197 36.64 24.88 13.23
C ASN A 197 35.44 25.36 12.38
N THR A 198 34.44 24.53 12.10
CA THR A 198 33.29 24.98 11.30
C THR A 198 32.36 25.95 12.06
N GLU A 199 32.46 26.03 13.38
CA GLU A 199 31.83 27.11 14.16
C GLU A 199 32.71 28.37 14.26
N GLN A 200 34.03 28.27 13.99
CA GLN A 200 34.97 29.39 14.08
C GLN A 200 35.14 30.16 12.76
N ASP A 201 35.13 29.47 11.63
CA ASP A 201 35.07 30.09 10.30
C ASP A 201 33.60 30.20 9.90
N GLY A 202 33.00 31.39 10.04
CA GLY A 202 31.58 31.68 9.81
C GLY A 202 31.06 31.49 8.37
N GLU A 203 31.56 30.52 7.63
CA GLU A 203 31.13 30.14 6.29
C GLU A 203 29.89 29.26 6.38
N LEU A 204 28.72 29.90 6.28
CA LEU A 204 27.44 29.20 6.21
C LEU A 204 27.33 28.48 4.86
N THR A 205 26.95 27.20 4.91
CA THR A 205 26.57 26.46 3.70
C THR A 205 25.43 27.17 2.97
N ALA A 206 25.54 27.26 1.64
CA ALA A 206 24.51 27.89 0.82
C ALA A 206 23.14 27.26 1.06
N ALA A 207 22.10 28.08 1.13
CA ALA A 207 20.74 27.61 1.35
C ALA A 207 20.31 26.65 0.24
N ARG A 208 19.75 25.49 0.62
CA ARG A 208 19.24 24.50 -0.34
C ARG A 208 18.16 25.13 -1.21
N GLU A 209 18.32 25.01 -2.52
CA GLU A 209 17.36 25.58 -3.45
C GLU A 209 15.94 24.98 -3.26
N PRO A 210 14.88 25.80 -3.37
CA PRO A 210 13.50 25.33 -3.21
C PRO A 210 13.08 24.32 -4.29
N VAL A 211 13.83 24.24 -5.40
CA VAL A 211 13.62 23.24 -6.46
C VAL A 211 13.74 21.82 -5.92
N PHE A 212 14.64 21.58 -4.98
CA PHE A 212 14.84 20.25 -4.38
C PHE A 212 13.71 19.81 -3.42
N SER A 213 12.83 20.74 -3.03
CA SER A 213 11.64 20.44 -2.22
C SER A 213 10.41 20.12 -3.08
N LYS A 214 10.52 20.26 -4.42
CA LYS A 214 9.46 19.89 -5.34
C LYS A 214 9.22 18.37 -5.23
N GLY A 215 7.95 17.97 -5.21
CA GLY A 215 7.54 16.57 -5.00
C GLY A 215 7.13 16.24 -3.57
N GLN A 216 7.57 17.00 -2.56
CA GLN A 216 7.21 16.78 -1.15
C GLN A 216 6.01 17.58 -0.67
N SER A 217 5.33 18.29 -1.58
CA SER A 217 4.17 19.13 -1.22
C SER A 217 3.00 18.30 -0.69
N LYS A 218 2.34 18.78 0.38
CA LYS A 218 1.12 18.19 0.95
C LYS A 218 0.03 17.95 -0.11
N ARG A 219 -0.07 18.83 -1.10
CA ARG A 219 -1.03 18.69 -2.21
C ARG A 219 -0.78 17.41 -3.02
N ILE A 220 0.48 17.09 -3.30
CA ILE A 220 0.87 15.92 -4.10
C ILE A 220 0.61 14.64 -3.29
N TRP A 221 1.00 14.64 -2.00
CA TRP A 221 0.75 13.52 -1.11
C TRP A 221 -0.76 13.25 -0.92
N ASN A 222 -1.60 14.28 -0.82
CA ASN A 222 -3.04 14.09 -0.73
C ASN A 222 -3.63 13.44 -1.99
N GLU A 223 -3.19 13.85 -3.18
CA GLU A 223 -3.60 13.20 -4.42
C GLU A 223 -3.09 11.75 -4.50
N LEU A 224 -1.86 11.48 -4.05
CA LEU A 224 -1.30 10.14 -3.99
C LEU A 224 -2.13 9.21 -3.10
N TYR A 225 -2.44 9.63 -1.86
CA TYR A 225 -3.24 8.81 -0.94
C TYR A 225 -4.65 8.58 -1.45
N LYS A 226 -5.25 9.57 -2.11
CA LYS A 226 -6.55 9.41 -2.79
C LYS A 226 -6.49 8.36 -3.90
N VAL A 227 -5.42 8.35 -4.70
CA VAL A 227 -5.23 7.33 -5.75
C VAL A 227 -5.07 5.96 -5.14
N ILE A 228 -4.20 5.81 -4.12
CA ILE A 228 -4.00 4.57 -3.39
C ILE A 228 -5.32 4.07 -2.80
N ASP A 229 -6.17 4.97 -2.29
CA ASP A 229 -7.45 4.58 -1.70
C ASP A 229 -8.45 4.05 -2.73
N SER A 230 -8.50 4.71 -3.89
CA SER A 230 -9.40 4.35 -4.98
C SER A 230 -8.98 3.11 -5.79
N SER A 231 -7.74 2.65 -5.64
CA SER A 231 -7.16 1.56 -6.43
C SER A 231 -7.20 0.22 -5.71
N ASP A 232 -7.52 -0.84 -6.45
CA ASP A 232 -7.40 -2.23 -5.98
C ASP A 232 -5.95 -2.75 -6.13
N VAL A 233 -5.27 -2.33 -7.20
CA VAL A 233 -3.88 -2.70 -7.51
C VAL A 233 -3.04 -1.43 -7.70
N VAL A 234 -1.89 -1.38 -7.03
CA VAL A 234 -0.91 -0.31 -7.12
C VAL A 234 0.32 -0.82 -7.87
N ILE A 235 0.66 -0.12 -8.95
CA ILE A 235 1.86 -0.40 -9.73
C ILE A 235 2.92 0.63 -9.37
N HIS A 236 4.06 0.16 -8.90
CA HIS A 236 5.23 0.98 -8.58
C HIS A 236 6.22 0.87 -9.73
N VAL A 237 6.28 1.93 -10.54
CA VAL A 237 7.19 2.02 -11.67
C VAL A 237 8.55 2.47 -11.18
N LEU A 238 9.58 1.68 -11.47
CA LEU A 238 10.98 1.94 -11.11
C LEU A 238 11.80 2.19 -12.38
N ASP A 239 12.84 3.01 -12.30
CA ASP A 239 13.79 3.23 -13.40
C ASP A 239 14.87 2.14 -13.35
N ALA A 240 15.11 1.42 -14.45
CA ALA A 240 16.04 0.30 -14.50
C ALA A 240 17.50 0.70 -14.24
N ARG A 241 17.85 1.98 -14.41
CA ARG A 241 19.22 2.48 -14.15
C ARG A 241 19.53 2.57 -12.65
N ASP A 242 18.54 2.98 -11.85
CA ASP A 242 18.65 3.07 -10.39
C ASP A 242 17.30 2.73 -9.73
N PRO A 243 16.98 1.42 -9.66
CA PRO A 243 15.70 0.98 -9.14
C PRO A 243 15.60 1.09 -7.62
N GLU A 244 16.69 1.03 -6.85
CA GLU A 244 16.66 1.25 -5.40
C GLU A 244 16.53 2.74 -5.05
N GLY A 245 17.19 3.64 -5.80
CA GLY A 245 17.05 5.09 -5.57
C GLY A 245 15.67 5.64 -5.93
N THR A 246 15.01 5.04 -6.93
CA THR A 246 13.64 5.44 -7.34
C THR A 246 12.53 4.76 -6.53
N ARG A 247 12.87 3.85 -5.59
CA ARG A 247 11.91 3.08 -4.79
C ARG A 247 11.48 3.81 -3.51
N CYS A 248 10.18 3.98 -3.36
CA CYS A 248 9.56 4.60 -2.18
C CYS A 248 9.18 3.60 -1.06
N ARG A 249 10.11 3.27 -0.16
CA ARG A 249 9.87 2.34 0.97
C ARG A 249 8.75 2.75 1.93
N SER A 250 8.52 4.06 2.10
CA SER A 250 7.47 4.58 2.97
C SER A 250 6.07 4.16 2.51
N ILE A 251 5.83 4.14 1.19
CA ILE A 251 4.54 3.73 0.62
C ILE A 251 4.35 2.21 0.74
N GLU A 252 5.42 1.44 0.56
CA GLU A 252 5.38 -0.01 0.72
C GLU A 252 5.03 -0.41 2.15
N LYS A 253 5.65 0.27 3.12
CA LYS A 253 5.34 0.09 4.54
C LYS A 253 3.88 0.47 4.83
N TYR A 254 3.42 1.61 4.33
CA TYR A 254 2.04 2.06 4.49
C TYR A 254 1.03 1.06 3.92
N ILE A 255 1.25 0.55 2.70
CA ILE A 255 0.35 -0.44 2.09
C ILE A 255 0.36 -1.75 2.90
N ARG A 256 1.53 -2.19 3.37
CA ARG A 256 1.66 -3.42 4.17
C ARG A 256 0.95 -3.33 5.52
N GLU A 257 0.99 -2.16 6.16
CA GLU A 257 0.44 -1.94 7.50
C GLU A 257 -1.06 -1.59 7.46
N GLU A 258 -1.46 -0.62 6.64
CA GLU A 258 -2.82 -0.07 6.62
C GLU A 258 -3.73 -0.74 5.58
N ALA A 259 -3.20 -1.18 4.44
CA ALA A 259 -3.99 -1.67 3.31
C ALA A 259 -3.48 -3.01 2.74
N PRO A 260 -3.45 -4.10 3.54
CA PRO A 260 -2.92 -5.39 3.12
C PRO A 260 -3.73 -6.10 2.01
N HIS A 261 -4.96 -5.63 1.76
CA HIS A 261 -5.80 -6.13 0.68
C HIS A 261 -5.41 -5.55 -0.69
N LYS A 262 -4.59 -4.49 -0.72
CA LYS A 262 -4.12 -3.87 -1.96
C LYS A 262 -2.86 -4.55 -2.44
N HIS A 263 -2.79 -4.79 -3.74
CA HIS A 263 -1.67 -5.51 -4.32
C HIS A 263 -0.63 -4.51 -4.85
N LEU A 264 0.62 -4.70 -4.47
CA LEU A 264 1.74 -3.88 -4.93
C LEU A 264 2.57 -4.67 -5.94
N ILE A 265 2.73 -4.13 -7.14
CA ILE A 265 3.51 -4.75 -8.22
C ILE A 265 4.60 -3.78 -8.68
N PHE A 266 5.84 -4.26 -8.80
CA PHE A 266 6.94 -3.49 -9.36
C PHE A 266 7.01 -3.64 -10.87
N VAL A 267 7.22 -2.53 -11.59
CA VAL A 267 7.46 -2.52 -13.03
C VAL A 267 8.75 -1.75 -13.30
N LEU A 268 9.76 -2.45 -13.84
CA LEU A 268 10.99 -1.83 -14.30
C LEU A 268 10.75 -1.16 -15.66
N ASN A 269 11.06 0.12 -15.75
CA ASN A 269 10.95 0.95 -16.95
C ASN A 269 12.35 1.42 -17.38
N LYS A 270 12.51 1.79 -18.65
CA LYS A 270 13.78 2.21 -19.28
C LYS A 270 14.86 1.12 -19.33
N CYS A 271 14.44 -0.13 -19.57
CA CYS A 271 15.36 -1.27 -19.70
C CYS A 271 16.24 -1.19 -20.95
N ASP A 272 15.95 -0.29 -21.88
CA ASP A 272 16.77 0.02 -23.06
C ASP A 272 18.11 0.69 -22.69
N LEU A 273 18.14 1.44 -21.58
CA LEU A 273 19.34 2.18 -21.17
C LEU A 273 20.37 1.31 -20.42
N VAL A 274 20.05 0.03 -20.22
CA VAL A 274 20.83 -0.89 -19.40
C VAL A 274 21.05 -2.17 -20.19
N PRO A 275 22.25 -2.80 -20.13
CA PRO A 275 22.49 -4.06 -20.82
C PRO A 275 21.47 -5.14 -20.42
N THR A 276 21.09 -5.99 -21.37
CA THR A 276 20.07 -7.02 -21.18
C THR A 276 20.38 -7.96 -20.01
N GLY A 277 21.65 -8.33 -19.81
CA GLY A 277 22.07 -9.15 -18.67
C GLY A 277 21.81 -8.49 -17.31
N VAL A 278 21.96 -7.17 -17.22
CA VAL A 278 21.70 -6.39 -16.00
C VAL A 278 20.19 -6.18 -15.82
N ALA A 279 19.44 -5.93 -16.90
CA ALA A 279 17.99 -5.83 -16.81
C ALA A 279 17.34 -7.14 -16.31
N VAL A 280 17.82 -8.29 -16.79
CA VAL A 280 17.36 -9.61 -16.33
C VAL A 280 17.74 -9.84 -14.87
N SER A 281 18.99 -9.58 -14.46
CA SER A 281 19.41 -9.77 -13.07
C SER A 281 18.66 -8.85 -12.12
N LEU A 282 18.41 -7.59 -12.49
CA LEU A 282 17.59 -6.66 -11.74
C LEU A 282 16.15 -7.18 -11.64
N SER A 283 15.54 -7.61 -12.74
CA SER A 283 14.16 -8.12 -12.72
C SER A 283 13.99 -9.32 -11.77
N LEU A 284 14.95 -10.26 -11.77
CA LEU A 284 15.01 -11.39 -10.85
C LEU A 284 15.28 -10.94 -9.42
N ALA A 285 16.17 -9.98 -9.22
CA ALA A 285 16.47 -9.41 -7.92
C ALA A 285 15.24 -8.74 -7.33
N PHE A 286 14.48 -7.91 -8.05
CA PHE A 286 13.28 -7.26 -7.50
C PHE A 286 12.09 -8.20 -7.32
N LEU A 287 12.00 -9.27 -8.11
CA LEU A 287 11.10 -10.39 -7.83
C LEU A 287 11.48 -11.10 -6.51
N CYS A 288 12.79 -11.28 -6.25
CA CYS A 288 13.32 -12.09 -5.14
C CYS A 288 13.55 -11.28 -3.83
N PHE A 289 13.93 -10.01 -3.93
CA PHE A 289 14.34 -9.12 -2.83
C PHE A 289 13.16 -8.55 -2.03
N SER A 290 11.93 -8.92 -2.39
CA SER A 290 10.83 -8.86 -1.41
C SER A 290 10.98 -9.90 -0.29
N PHE A 291 12.05 -10.72 -0.31
CA PHE A 291 12.43 -11.68 0.73
C PHE A 291 13.91 -11.61 1.12
N PRO A 292 14.25 -11.56 2.43
CA PRO A 292 15.50 -12.06 2.94
C PRO A 292 15.36 -13.58 3.12
N LEU A 293 15.74 -14.38 2.12
CA LEU A 293 16.06 -15.78 2.39
C LEU A 293 17.42 -15.86 3.10
N PRO A 294 17.65 -16.78 4.05
CA PRO A 294 18.94 -16.96 4.70
C PRO A 294 20.00 -17.19 3.63
N TRP A 295 20.98 -16.28 3.59
CA TRP A 295 22.02 -16.21 2.59
C TRP A 295 22.95 -17.41 2.72
N SER A 296 22.75 -18.42 1.87
CA SER A 296 23.67 -19.54 1.69
C SER A 296 24.53 -19.28 0.44
N PRO A 297 25.87 -19.30 0.53
CA PRO A 297 26.79 -19.03 -0.58
C PRO A 297 26.60 -19.91 -1.82
N ASN A 298 25.87 -21.03 -1.69
CA ASN A 298 25.78 -22.06 -2.72
C ASN A 298 24.74 -21.77 -3.83
N HIS A 299 23.87 -20.77 -3.66
CA HIS A 299 22.87 -20.39 -4.67
C HIS A 299 23.42 -19.57 -5.85
N TRP A 300 24.60 -18.96 -5.70
CA TRP A 300 25.24 -18.17 -6.77
C TRP A 300 25.57 -19.03 -8.00
N ASN A 301 25.90 -20.30 -7.78
CA ASN A 301 26.23 -21.26 -8.84
C ASN A 301 25.00 -21.76 -9.62
N GLN A 302 23.78 -21.58 -9.11
CA GLN A 302 22.55 -22.04 -9.77
C GLN A 302 21.94 -20.96 -10.67
N CYS A 303 22.00 -19.69 -10.28
CA CYS A 303 21.64 -18.55 -11.15
C CYS A 303 22.59 -18.41 -12.35
N HIS A 304 23.91 -18.59 -12.15
CA HIS A 304 24.88 -18.61 -13.26
C HIS A 304 24.69 -19.80 -14.22
N ARG A 305 24.07 -20.89 -13.75
CA ARG A 305 23.77 -22.07 -14.58
C ARG A 305 22.51 -21.85 -15.42
N MET A 306 21.49 -21.16 -14.90
CA MET A 306 20.29 -20.78 -15.67
C MET A 306 20.60 -19.71 -16.74
N SER A 307 21.53 -18.78 -16.50
CA SER A 307 21.94 -17.79 -17.51
C SER A 307 22.74 -18.39 -18.67
N ARG A 308 23.37 -19.57 -18.49
CA ARG A 308 24.13 -20.28 -19.54
C ARG A 308 23.29 -21.25 -20.37
N LEU A 309 22.05 -21.55 -19.97
CA LEU A 309 21.18 -22.52 -20.65
C LEU A 309 20.19 -21.89 -21.65
N LEU A 310 20.26 -20.58 -21.87
CA LEU A 310 19.53 -19.93 -22.95
C LEU A 310 20.43 -19.82 -24.19
N PRO A 311 20.11 -20.50 -25.31
CA PRO A 311 20.91 -20.41 -26.51
C PRO A 311 20.83 -19.00 -27.10
N VAL A 312 22.01 -18.47 -27.41
CA VAL A 312 22.22 -17.23 -28.17
C VAL A 312 21.87 -17.51 -29.63
N HIS A 313 20.59 -17.57 -29.97
CA HIS A 313 20.14 -17.42 -31.35
C HIS A 313 18.69 -16.89 -31.42
N SER A 314 18.54 -15.89 -32.28
CA SER A 314 17.30 -15.28 -32.75
C SER A 314 16.67 -14.20 -31.85
N THR A 315 16.98 -12.96 -32.23
CA THR A 315 16.26 -11.73 -31.92
C THR A 315 14.79 -11.80 -32.38
N ALA A 316 13.92 -12.52 -31.67
CA ALA A 316 12.46 -12.46 -31.86
C ALA A 316 11.69 -13.23 -30.78
N LEU A 317 12.03 -13.13 -29.49
CA LEU A 317 11.31 -13.91 -28.45
C LEU A 317 11.24 -13.24 -27.07
N SER A 318 11.40 -11.91 -26.99
CA SER A 318 11.20 -11.13 -25.75
C SER A 318 9.93 -10.29 -25.73
N MET A 319 9.11 -10.33 -26.78
CA MET A 319 7.79 -9.66 -26.83
C MET A 319 6.59 -10.62 -26.78
N GLU A 320 6.78 -11.93 -26.85
CA GLU A 320 5.65 -12.87 -26.96
C GLU A 320 5.08 -13.40 -25.64
N VAL A 321 5.80 -13.33 -24.53
CA VAL A 321 5.28 -13.86 -23.24
C VAL A 321 4.27 -12.92 -22.58
N CYS A 322 4.29 -11.61 -22.90
CA CYS A 322 3.31 -10.64 -22.35
C CYS A 322 2.10 -10.41 -23.28
N LEU A 323 2.27 -10.61 -24.60
CA LEU A 323 1.19 -10.43 -25.58
C LEU A 323 0.28 -11.66 -25.76
N LEU A 324 0.76 -12.88 -25.47
CA LEU A 324 -0.08 -14.07 -25.54
C LEU A 324 -1.19 -14.11 -24.47
N GLN A 325 -0.98 -13.54 -23.29
CA GLN A 325 -2.05 -13.39 -22.30
C GLN A 325 -3.08 -12.31 -22.66
N LEU A 326 -2.73 -11.34 -23.53
CA LEU A 326 -3.67 -10.33 -24.04
C LEU A 326 -4.43 -10.79 -25.30
N TRP A 327 -3.85 -11.67 -26.12
CA TRP A 327 -4.53 -12.23 -27.29
C TRP A 327 -5.57 -13.31 -26.92
N GLN A 328 -5.36 -14.02 -25.82
CA GLN A 328 -6.32 -15.01 -25.31
C GLN A 328 -7.58 -14.34 -24.70
N ILE A 329 -7.50 -13.05 -24.36
CA ILE A 329 -8.63 -12.22 -23.93
C ILE A 329 -9.46 -11.74 -25.14
N ASP A 330 -8.85 -11.56 -26.31
CA ASP A 330 -9.55 -11.07 -27.52
C ASP A 330 -10.25 -12.20 -28.31
N SER A 331 -9.72 -13.44 -28.26
CA SER A 331 -10.41 -14.62 -28.81
C SER A 331 -11.69 -14.99 -28.04
N ALA A 332 -11.80 -14.60 -26.76
CA ALA A 332 -13.04 -14.74 -25.98
C ALA A 332 -14.12 -13.71 -26.37
N ARG A 333 -13.77 -12.62 -27.09
CA ARG A 333 -14.76 -11.67 -27.63
C ARG A 333 -15.50 -12.20 -28.87
N ARG A 334 -14.99 -13.23 -29.54
CA ARG A 334 -15.68 -13.91 -30.66
C ARG A 334 -16.70 -14.97 -30.20
N LEU A 335 -16.70 -15.34 -28.92
CA LEU A 335 -17.58 -16.37 -28.35
C LEU A 335 -18.44 -15.85 -27.19
N GLY A 336 -19.02 -14.66 -27.34
CA GLY A 336 -20.32 -14.33 -26.75
C GLY A 336 -20.54 -14.52 -25.23
N LEU A 337 -19.52 -14.53 -24.37
CA LEU A 337 -19.69 -14.53 -22.92
C LEU A 337 -19.42 -13.13 -22.35
N PHE A 338 -20.51 -12.46 -21.98
CA PHE A 338 -20.54 -11.14 -21.38
C PHE A 338 -20.22 -11.24 -19.88
N LEU A 339 -18.96 -11.03 -19.48
CA LEU A 339 -18.60 -10.69 -18.09
C LEU A 339 -17.82 -9.37 -18.11
N ARG A 340 -18.52 -8.30 -17.74
CA ARG A 340 -17.96 -6.96 -17.56
C ARG A 340 -17.00 -6.96 -16.37
N PHE A 341 -15.70 -7.07 -16.63
CA PHE A 341 -14.65 -6.61 -15.73
C PHE A 341 -14.25 -5.19 -16.12
N GLU A 342 -14.71 -4.19 -15.37
CA GLU A 342 -14.17 -2.83 -15.42
C GLU A 342 -12.96 -2.77 -14.48
N VAL A 343 -11.77 -3.08 -15.00
CA VAL A 343 -10.50 -2.82 -14.30
C VAL A 343 -10.26 -1.31 -14.35
N ARG A 344 -10.48 -0.61 -13.24
CA ARG A 344 -10.06 0.78 -13.10
C ARG A 344 -8.57 0.81 -12.81
N LEU A 345 -7.77 0.75 -13.88
CA LEU A 345 -6.33 0.93 -13.83
C LEU A 345 -6.03 2.40 -13.51
N ALA A 346 -5.59 2.69 -12.29
CA ALA A 346 -5.05 4.00 -11.94
C ALA A 346 -3.55 4.02 -12.29
N PHE A 347 -3.21 4.57 -13.46
CA PHE A 347 -1.83 4.91 -13.78
C PHE A 347 -1.38 6.06 -12.88
N VAL A 348 -0.37 5.83 -12.05
CA VAL A 348 0.42 6.91 -11.42
C VAL A 348 1.31 7.52 -12.51
N LEU A 349 0.70 8.28 -13.40
CA LEU A 349 1.37 9.08 -14.44
C LEU A 349 0.57 10.37 -14.62
N LYS A 350 0.51 11.16 -13.54
CA LYS A 350 0.00 12.53 -13.60
C LYS A 350 0.84 13.48 -12.76
N ALA A 351 2.15 13.49 -13.06
CA ALA A 351 3.08 14.50 -12.59
C ALA A 351 4.17 14.90 -13.60
N LEU A 352 4.07 14.52 -14.88
CA LEU A 352 5.10 14.83 -15.89
C LEU A 352 4.56 15.28 -17.26
N SER A 353 3.33 15.79 -17.34
CA SER A 353 2.82 16.34 -18.60
C SER A 353 2.02 17.60 -18.34
N TYR A 354 2.71 18.72 -18.10
CA TYR A 354 2.26 20.04 -18.54
C TYR A 354 3.48 20.97 -18.64
N ARG A 355 3.78 21.35 -19.89
CA ARG A 355 4.71 22.42 -20.34
C ARG A 355 6.21 22.21 -20.08
N ALA A 356 6.85 21.50 -20.98
CA ALA A 356 8.14 21.94 -21.52
C ALA A 356 8.01 21.98 -23.03
N ARG A 357 7.87 23.20 -23.57
CA ARG A 357 8.19 23.48 -24.96
C ARG A 357 9.68 23.23 -25.15
N CYS A 358 10.04 22.74 -26.33
CA CYS A 358 11.40 22.67 -26.85
C CYS A 358 12.28 23.82 -26.35
N VAL A 359 13.41 23.50 -25.73
CA VAL A 359 14.71 24.10 -26.03
C VAL A 359 15.76 23.02 -25.72
N LEU A 360 16.55 22.67 -26.74
CA LEU A 360 17.79 21.89 -26.63
C LEU A 360 18.76 22.56 -25.66
N PHE A 361 19.44 21.78 -24.82
CA PHE A 361 20.89 21.54 -24.90
C PHE A 361 21.24 20.28 -24.11
#